data_AF-A0A3B9BZF4-F1
#
_entry.id   AF-A0A3B9BZF4-F1
#
_cell.length_a   1.000
_cell.length_b   1.000
_cell.length_c   1.000
_cell.angle_alpha   90.00
_cell.angle_beta   90.00
_cell.angle_gamma   90.00
#
_symmetry.space_group_name_H-M   'P 1'
#
loop_
_entity.id
_entity.type
_entity.pdbx_description
1 polymer ?
#
loop_
_entity_poly.entity_id
_entity_poly.type
_entity_poly.pdbx_seq_one_letter_code
_entity_poly.pdbx_strand_id
1 'polypeptide(L)'
;MIKMMRCILFLFFTLFLQDYKGWSQLPETSIYLFEIQRNHRGMTLSAPRIIGSRKGYNNQPWFLPDGSGMFYVRSIDTVNTEIFYYDFKKKKSKRITKTKEAEYSPKLTPDMERISCVRVEKDRTTQHFFSYNKNGKQDFLMLPGLISIG
;
A
#
# COMPACT_ATOMS: atom_id res chain seq x y z
N MET A 1 -59.22 30.49 39.80
CA MET A 1 -58.02 31.13 39.20
C MET A 1 -56.85 30.15 39.23
N ILE A 2 -56.55 29.47 38.13
CA ILE A 2 -55.29 28.73 37.93
C ILE A 2 -54.85 29.04 36.50
N LYS A 3 -53.81 29.88 36.36
CA LYS A 3 -53.19 30.22 35.07
C LYS A 3 -52.15 29.14 34.78
N MET A 4 -52.38 28.32 33.76
CA MET A 4 -51.45 27.29 33.32
C MET A 4 -50.29 27.96 32.57
N MET A 5 -49.12 27.95 33.19
CA MET A 5 -47.89 28.54 32.68
C MET A 5 -47.26 27.58 31.66
N ARG A 6 -47.19 27.99 30.39
CA ARG A 6 -46.48 27.25 29.33
C ARG A 6 -44.98 27.54 29.46
N CYS A 7 -44.23 26.63 30.07
CA CYS A 7 -42.77 26.61 29.99
C CYS A 7 -42.36 26.09 28.62
N ILE A 8 -41.89 26.98 27.74
CA ILE A 8 -41.24 26.60 26.48
C ILE A 8 -39.76 26.37 26.81
N LEU A 9 -39.37 25.09 26.86
CA LEU A 9 -38.00 24.67 27.07
C LEU A 9 -37.24 24.79 25.74
N PHE A 10 -36.45 25.87 25.56
CA PHE A 10 -35.50 25.97 24.44
C PHE A 10 -34.28 25.09 24.73
N LEU A 11 -34.25 23.89 24.17
CA LEU A 11 -33.06 23.04 24.12
C LEU A 11 -32.14 23.56 23.01
N PHE A 12 -31.11 24.31 23.38
CA PHE A 12 -29.96 24.60 22.52
C PHE A 12 -29.16 23.31 22.32
N PHE A 13 -29.42 22.59 21.23
CA PHE A 13 -28.56 21.50 20.78
C PHE A 13 -27.44 22.11 19.93
N THR A 14 -26.32 22.48 20.56
CA THR A 14 -25.10 22.82 19.85
C THR A 14 -24.56 21.56 19.17
N LEU A 15 -24.88 21.41 17.89
CA LEU A 15 -24.20 20.50 16.97
C LEU A 15 -22.72 20.89 16.93
N PHE A 16 -21.90 20.22 17.75
CA PHE A 16 -20.48 20.10 17.50
C PHE A 16 -20.33 19.30 16.21
N LEU A 17 -20.24 20.01 15.07
CA LEU A 17 -19.65 19.49 13.85
C LEU A 17 -18.17 19.26 14.14
N GLN A 18 -17.86 18.15 14.81
CA GLN A 18 -16.51 17.62 14.77
C GLN A 18 -16.31 17.11 13.34
N ASP A 19 -15.52 17.85 12.57
CA ASP A 19 -14.90 17.36 11.35
C ASP A 19 -14.01 16.17 11.73
N TYR A 20 -14.61 14.99 11.87
CA TYR A 20 -13.88 13.74 11.85
C TYR A 20 -13.34 13.58 10.43
N LYS A 21 -12.22 14.26 10.15
CA LYS A 21 -11.31 13.84 9.10
C LYS A 21 -10.82 12.46 9.53
N GLY A 22 -11.56 11.42 9.15
CA GLY A 22 -11.15 10.05 9.36
C GLY A 22 -9.82 9.88 8.65
N TRP A 23 -8.73 9.78 9.41
CA TRP A 23 -7.45 9.35 8.87
C TRP A 23 -7.68 7.90 8.47
N SER A 24 -7.95 7.66 7.19
CA SER A 24 -7.96 6.29 6.67
C SER A 24 -6.54 5.77 6.82
N GLN A 25 -6.31 5.04 7.91
CA GLN A 25 -5.06 4.33 8.12
C GLN A 25 -5.05 3.17 7.13
N LEU A 26 -3.89 2.91 6.53
CA LEU A 26 -3.75 1.74 5.69
C LEU A 26 -4.13 0.48 6.51
N PRO A 27 -4.90 -0.45 5.92
CA PRO A 27 -5.31 -1.64 6.63
C PRO A 27 -4.08 -2.47 7.01
N GLU A 28 -4.17 -3.18 8.14
CA GLU A 28 -3.15 -4.19 8.44
C GLU A 28 -3.33 -5.38 7.49
N THR A 29 -2.30 -5.67 6.70
CA THR A 29 -2.34 -6.76 5.72
C THR A 29 -1.06 -7.58 5.78
N SER A 30 -1.17 -8.86 5.41
CA SER A 30 -0.06 -9.81 5.36
C SER A 30 -0.02 -10.52 4.02
N ILE A 31 1.18 -10.75 3.51
CA ILE A 31 1.39 -11.55 2.29
C ILE A 31 1.69 -12.99 2.72
N TYR A 32 0.87 -13.94 2.25
CA TYR A 32 1.07 -15.38 2.47
C TYR A 32 1.59 -16.00 1.18
N LEU A 33 2.79 -16.56 1.24
CA LEU A 33 3.45 -17.24 0.13
C LEU A 33 3.38 -18.76 0.34
N PHE A 34 2.95 -19.47 -0.70
CA PHE A 34 2.85 -20.93 -0.72
C PHE A 34 3.66 -21.47 -1.89
N GLU A 35 4.35 -22.60 -1.69
CA GLU A 35 4.87 -23.40 -2.78
C GLU A 35 3.78 -24.37 -3.24
N ILE A 36 3.58 -24.43 -4.55
CA ILE A 36 2.60 -25.31 -5.17
C ILE A 36 3.35 -26.45 -5.85
N GLN A 37 3.04 -27.69 -5.47
CA GLN A 37 3.58 -28.89 -6.11
C GLN A 37 2.45 -29.63 -6.83
N ARG A 38 2.68 -30.00 -8.09
CA ARG A 38 1.72 -30.78 -8.87
C ARG A 38 2.32 -32.15 -9.17
N ASN A 39 1.56 -33.20 -8.91
CA ASN A 39 1.90 -34.57 -9.28
C ASN A 39 0.71 -35.23 -10.00
N HIS A 40 0.86 -36.49 -10.40
CA HIS A 40 -0.19 -37.24 -11.10
C HIS A 40 -1.49 -37.40 -10.29
N ARG A 41 -1.46 -37.22 -8.96
CA ARG A 41 -2.60 -37.35 -8.05
C ARG A 41 -3.27 -36.01 -7.71
N GLY A 42 -2.71 -34.88 -8.14
CA GLY A 42 -3.29 -33.56 -7.89
C GLY A 42 -2.25 -32.49 -7.52
N MET A 43 -2.71 -31.49 -6.77
CA MET A 43 -1.94 -30.32 -6.36
C MET A 43 -1.86 -30.27 -4.84
N THR A 44 -0.67 -29.99 -4.31
CA THR A 44 -0.43 -29.79 -2.88
C THR A 44 0.15 -28.39 -2.64
N LEU A 45 -0.18 -27.81 -1.49
CA LEU A 45 0.36 -26.53 -1.02
C LEU A 45 1.30 -26.77 0.16
N SER A 46 2.40 -26.02 0.21
CA SER A 46 3.25 -25.98 1.40
C SER A 46 2.54 -25.31 2.59
N ALA A 47 3.15 -25.36 3.77
CA ALA A 47 2.79 -24.44 4.84
C ALA A 47 3.01 -22.97 4.39
N PRO A 48 2.17 -22.02 4.86
CA PRO A 48 2.30 -20.62 4.47
C PRO A 48 3.59 -20.01 5.01
N ARG A 49 4.25 -19.22 4.18
CA ARG A 49 5.30 -18.30 4.60
C ARG A 49 4.76 -16.87 4.60
N ILE A 50 4.83 -16.19 5.74
CA ILE A 50 4.42 -14.79 5.85
C ILE A 50 5.58 -13.89 5.39
N ILE A 51 5.30 -12.98 4.46
CA ILE A 51 6.26 -12.01 3.90
C ILE A 51 5.90 -10.59 4.38
N GLY A 52 6.91 -9.83 4.80
CA GLY A 52 6.75 -8.45 5.28
C GLY A 52 6.90 -8.31 6.79
N SER A 53 6.41 -7.20 7.36
CA SER A 53 6.30 -7.06 8.82
C SER A 53 5.08 -7.78 9.38
N ARG A 54 5.18 -8.15 10.66
CA ARG A 54 4.05 -8.73 11.42
C ARG A 54 2.86 -7.76 11.62
N LYS A 55 3.06 -6.46 11.38
CA LYS A 55 2.05 -5.40 11.52
C LYS A 55 2.14 -4.43 10.34
N GLY A 56 1.09 -3.62 10.17
CA GLY A 56 1.00 -2.62 9.12
C GLY A 56 0.61 -3.22 7.76
N TYR A 57 0.73 -2.40 6.73
CA TYR A 57 0.32 -2.71 5.38
C TYR A 57 1.46 -3.44 4.65
N ASN A 58 1.25 -4.70 4.30
CA ASN A 58 2.11 -5.47 3.40
C ASN A 58 1.25 -5.97 2.25
N ASN A 59 1.43 -5.44 1.04
CA ASN A 59 0.47 -5.67 -0.03
C ASN A 59 1.07 -5.55 -1.44
N GLN A 60 0.21 -5.77 -2.43
CA GLN A 60 0.44 -5.60 -3.86
C GLN A 60 1.70 -6.35 -4.35
N PRO A 61 1.80 -7.67 -4.07
CA PRO A 61 2.89 -8.48 -4.57
C PRO A 61 2.91 -8.55 -6.10
N TRP A 62 4.10 -8.53 -6.69
CA TRP A 62 4.33 -8.74 -8.12
C TRP A 62 5.56 -9.61 -8.36
N PHE A 63 5.34 -10.82 -8.89
CA PHE A 63 6.39 -11.81 -9.12
C PHE A 63 7.29 -11.38 -10.29
N LEU A 64 8.61 -11.55 -10.11
CA LEU A 64 9.55 -11.36 -11.21
C LEU A 64 9.35 -12.45 -12.27
N PRO A 65 9.41 -12.13 -13.57
CA PRO A 65 9.24 -13.10 -14.65
C PRO A 65 10.26 -14.25 -14.64
N ASP A 66 11.46 -14.00 -14.10
CA ASP A 66 12.52 -15.01 -13.96
C ASP A 66 12.33 -15.94 -12.75
N GLY A 67 11.30 -15.73 -11.93
CA GLY A 67 11.03 -16.52 -10.74
C GLY A 67 12.05 -16.35 -9.61
N SER A 68 12.95 -15.37 -9.69
CA SER A 68 14.00 -15.16 -8.67
C SER A 68 13.46 -14.54 -7.37
N GLY A 69 12.34 -13.83 -7.48
CA GLY A 69 11.73 -13.14 -6.35
C GLY A 69 10.47 -12.38 -6.74
N MET A 70 10.14 -11.39 -5.92
CA MET A 70 8.90 -10.62 -6.03
C MET A 70 9.07 -9.22 -5.45
N PHE A 71 8.46 -8.21 -6.08
CA PHE A 71 8.28 -6.90 -5.46
C PHE A 71 6.99 -6.85 -4.65
N TYR A 72 6.99 -6.06 -3.59
CA TYR A 72 5.78 -5.77 -2.82
C TYR A 72 5.95 -4.41 -2.14
N VAL A 73 4.87 -3.87 -1.58
CA VAL A 73 4.96 -2.66 -0.76
C VAL A 73 4.75 -2.97 0.70
N ARG A 74 5.46 -2.21 1.53
CA ARG A 74 5.33 -2.27 2.99
C ARG A 74 5.23 -0.87 3.56
N SER A 75 4.30 -0.65 4.49
CA SER A 75 4.25 0.57 5.29
C SER A 75 5.48 0.66 6.20
N ILE A 76 6.18 1.78 6.15
CA ILE A 76 7.29 2.10 7.06
C ILE A 76 6.78 2.86 8.29
N ASP A 77 5.71 3.65 8.11
CA ASP A 77 4.99 4.37 9.14
C ASP A 77 3.48 4.43 8.78
N THR A 78 2.72 5.32 9.41
CA THR A 78 1.26 5.41 9.22
C THR A 78 0.83 6.01 7.89
N VAL A 79 1.74 6.63 7.13
CA VAL A 79 1.42 7.43 5.93
C VAL A 79 2.29 7.09 4.73
N ASN A 80 3.39 6.37 4.93
CA ASN A 80 4.37 6.07 3.89
C ASN A 80 4.50 4.56 3.66
N THR A 81 4.41 4.18 2.38
CA THR A 81 4.70 2.84 1.88
C THR A 81 5.88 2.90 0.93
N GLU A 82 6.68 1.84 0.93
CA GLU A 82 7.85 1.75 0.07
C GLU A 82 7.98 0.37 -0.55
N ILE A 83 8.75 0.31 -1.63
CA ILE A 83 9.00 -0.89 -2.41
C ILE A 83 10.06 -1.77 -1.74
N PHE A 84 9.73 -3.04 -1.57
CA PHE A 84 10.63 -4.09 -1.12
C PHE A 84 10.73 -5.18 -2.18
N TYR A 85 11.89 -5.82 -2.24
CA TYR A 85 12.13 -7.02 -3.01
C TYR A 85 12.27 -8.21 -2.05
N TYR A 86 11.53 -9.29 -2.29
CA TYR A 86 11.72 -10.56 -1.61
C TYR A 86 12.45 -11.55 -2.51
N ASP A 87 13.63 -11.97 -2.08
CA ASP A 87 14.47 -12.97 -2.75
C ASP A 87 14.01 -14.38 -2.33
N PHE A 88 13.52 -15.19 -3.27
CA PHE A 88 13.00 -16.52 -2.95
C PHE A 88 14.10 -17.51 -2.57
N LYS A 89 15.29 -17.38 -3.14
CA LYS A 89 16.43 -18.26 -2.85
C LYS A 89 16.98 -17.98 -1.45
N LYS A 90 17.19 -16.71 -1.11
CA LYS A 90 17.73 -16.27 0.18
C LYS A 90 16.66 -16.19 1.28
N LYS A 91 15.38 -16.23 0.89
CA LYS A 91 14.23 -16.11 1.78
C LYS A 91 14.24 -14.81 2.59
N LYS A 92 14.71 -13.70 2.00
CA LYS A 92 14.91 -12.41 2.68
C LYS A 92 14.35 -11.25 1.87
N SER A 93 13.78 -10.26 2.58
CA SER A 93 13.38 -8.98 2.00
C SER A 93 14.52 -7.97 2.00
N LYS A 94 14.60 -7.16 0.94
CA LYS A 94 15.47 -5.98 0.81
C LYS A 94 14.58 -4.76 0.54
N ARG A 95 14.77 -3.69 1.32
CA ARG A 95 14.16 -2.38 1.05
C ARG A 95 14.82 -1.77 -0.20
N ILE A 96 14.03 -1.42 -1.21
CA ILE A 96 14.53 -0.90 -2.49
C ILE A 96 14.52 0.62 -2.47
N THR A 97 13.36 1.21 -2.19
CA THR A 97 13.18 2.67 -2.14
C THR A 97 13.27 3.19 -0.72
N LYS A 98 13.51 4.50 -0.60
CA LYS A 98 13.60 5.25 0.65
C LYS A 98 13.05 6.67 0.42
N THR A 99 11.76 6.76 0.08
CA THR A 99 11.09 8.00 -0.36
C THR A 99 10.29 8.63 0.78
N LYS A 100 9.95 9.91 0.64
CA LYS A 100 9.03 10.59 1.56
C LYS A 100 7.58 10.40 1.15
N GLU A 101 7.37 10.13 -0.13
CA GLU A 101 6.12 9.91 -0.83
C GLU A 101 5.80 8.42 -0.84
N ALA A 102 4.52 8.09 -0.69
CA ALA A 102 4.05 6.71 -0.61
C ALA A 102 3.99 6.07 -1.99
N GLU A 103 4.47 4.83 -2.10
CA GLU A 103 4.57 4.09 -3.35
C GLU A 103 3.69 2.84 -3.32
N TYR A 104 3.09 2.52 -4.46
CA TYR A 104 2.10 1.45 -4.62
C TYR A 104 2.30 0.69 -5.94
N SER A 105 1.83 -0.56 -5.97
CA SER A 105 1.75 -1.43 -7.15
C SER A 105 3.05 -1.53 -7.96
N PRO A 106 4.19 -1.90 -7.35
CA PRO A 106 5.48 -1.95 -8.03
C PRO A 106 5.52 -3.06 -9.08
N LYS A 107 6.06 -2.74 -10.27
CA LYS A 107 6.25 -3.71 -11.37
C LYS A 107 7.52 -3.38 -12.15
N LEU A 108 8.17 -4.38 -12.75
CA LEU A 108 9.19 -4.07 -13.76
C LEU A 108 8.55 -3.35 -14.95
N THR A 109 9.29 -2.41 -15.52
CA THR A 109 8.97 -1.84 -16.83
C THR A 109 9.09 -2.93 -17.92
N PRO A 110 8.40 -2.80 -19.06
CA PRO A 110 8.42 -3.82 -20.13
C PRO A 110 9.82 -4.15 -20.66
N ASP A 111 10.72 -3.16 -20.67
CA ASP A 111 12.14 -3.32 -21.03
C ASP A 111 12.98 -4.00 -19.94
N MET A 112 12.39 -4.31 -18.78
CA MET A 112 13.01 -4.96 -17.63
C MET A 112 14.13 -4.16 -16.98
N GLU A 113 14.30 -2.87 -17.29
CA GLU A 113 15.41 -2.06 -16.79
C GLU A 113 15.08 -1.30 -15.50
N ARG A 114 13.80 -1.00 -15.27
CA ARG A 114 13.34 -0.14 -14.19
C ARG A 114 12.20 -0.78 -13.39
N ILE A 115 11.96 -0.24 -12.21
CA ILE A 115 10.82 -0.57 -11.36
C ILE A 115 9.86 0.61 -11.45
N SER A 116 8.69 0.39 -12.04
CA SER A 116 7.57 1.34 -12.07
C SER A 116 6.71 1.21 -10.82
N CYS A 117 6.04 2.29 -10.42
CA CYS A 117 5.06 2.32 -9.35
C CYS A 117 4.08 3.48 -9.52
N VAL A 118 2.97 3.45 -8.78
CA VAL A 118 2.16 4.62 -8.50
C VAL A 118 2.74 5.31 -7.27
N ARG A 119 3.08 6.60 -7.38
CA ARG A 119 3.52 7.42 -6.25
C ARG A 119 2.41 8.41 -5.91
N VAL A 120 2.03 8.47 -4.64
CA VAL A 120 1.14 9.50 -4.09
C VAL A 120 2.00 10.65 -3.59
N GLU A 121 1.81 11.83 -4.15
CA GLU A 121 2.56 13.03 -3.80
C GLU A 121 2.23 13.51 -2.38
N LYS A 122 3.00 14.50 -1.90
CA LYS A 122 2.85 15.02 -0.52
C LYS A 122 1.48 15.64 -0.24
N ASP A 123 0.80 16.13 -1.26
CA ASP A 123 -0.57 16.65 -1.15
C ASP A 123 -1.63 15.55 -0.91
N ARG A 124 -1.21 14.28 -0.96
CA ARG A 124 -2.01 13.06 -0.76
C ARG A 124 -3.16 12.85 -1.74
N THR A 125 -3.20 13.62 -2.80
CA THR A 125 -4.30 13.60 -3.79
C THR A 125 -3.76 13.39 -5.19
N THR A 126 -2.63 14.01 -5.51
CA THR A 126 -1.94 13.82 -6.79
C THR A 126 -1.24 12.47 -6.80
N GLN A 127 -1.47 11.73 -7.88
CA GLN A 127 -0.87 10.42 -8.12
C GLN A 127 -0.18 10.42 -9.48
N HIS A 128 1.04 9.87 -9.51
CA HIS A 128 1.83 9.81 -10.73
C HIS A 128 2.44 8.42 -10.94
N PHE A 129 2.68 8.08 -12.20
CA PHE A 129 3.54 6.96 -12.54
C PHE A 129 5.00 7.39 -12.44
N PHE A 130 5.69 6.78 -11.50
CA PHE A 130 7.13 6.92 -11.34
C PHE A 130 7.83 5.63 -11.72
N SER A 131 9.11 5.75 -12.07
CA SER A 131 10.01 4.61 -12.12
C SER A 131 11.34 4.92 -11.48
N TYR A 132 12.01 3.89 -10.99
CA TYR A 132 13.36 3.92 -10.45
C TYR A 132 14.22 2.90 -11.16
N ASN A 133 15.54 3.06 -11.11
CA ASN A 133 16.42 1.94 -11.43
C ASN A 133 16.24 0.81 -10.40
N LYS A 134 16.80 -0.38 -10.67
CA LYS A 134 16.68 -1.58 -9.82
C LYS A 134 17.21 -1.42 -8.38
N ASN A 135 17.95 -0.35 -8.11
CA ASN A 135 18.45 0.00 -6.77
C ASN A 135 17.56 1.01 -6.04
N GLY A 136 16.40 1.38 -6.60
CA GLY A 136 15.45 2.33 -6.00
C GLY A 136 15.96 3.79 -6.05
N LYS A 137 16.77 4.13 -7.05
CA LYS A 137 17.36 5.46 -7.27
C LYS A 137 16.99 6.00 -8.64
N GLN A 138 17.39 7.24 -8.91
CA GLN A 138 17.19 7.93 -10.19
C GLN A 138 15.72 7.88 -10.61
N ASP A 139 14.88 8.57 -9.85
CA ASP A 139 13.46 8.59 -10.14
C ASP A 139 13.14 9.31 -11.45
N PHE A 140 12.08 8.85 -12.11
CA PHE A 140 11.64 9.39 -13.39
C PHE A 140 10.11 9.39 -13.46
N LEU A 141 9.52 10.57 -13.66
CA LEU A 141 8.10 10.77 -13.85
C LEU A 141 7.72 10.39 -15.29
N MET A 142 7.02 9.26 -15.46
CA MET A 142 6.80 8.66 -16.78
C MET A 142 5.70 9.33 -17.58
N LEU A 143 4.66 9.84 -16.90
CA LEU A 143 3.47 10.44 -17.53
C LEU A 143 3.03 11.70 -16.77
N PRO A 144 3.72 12.85 -16.94
CA PRO A 144 3.50 14.03 -16.11
C PRO A 144 2.08 14.59 -16.14
N GLY A 145 1.37 14.45 -17.26
CA GLY A 145 -0.02 14.92 -17.40
C GLY A 145 -1.06 14.04 -16.71
N LEU A 146 -0.69 12.82 -16.27
CA LEU A 146 -1.59 11.93 -15.56
C LEU A 146 -1.39 12.13 -14.04
N ILE A 147 -2.34 12.82 -13.42
CA ILE A 147 -2.28 13.29 -12.01
C ILE A 147 -3.18 12.50 -11.05
N SER A 148 -3.93 11.52 -11.56
CA SER A 148 -4.79 10.63 -10.77
C SER A 148 -4.77 9.24 -11.39
N ILE A 149 -4.55 8.24 -10.55
CA ILE A 149 -4.41 6.84 -10.91
C ILE A 149 -5.25 6.04 -9.93
N GLY A 150 -6.46 5.67 -10.37
CA GLY A 150 -7.35 4.63 -9.83
C GLY A 150 -7.29 4.36 -8.33
#